data_AF-A0A0F9JUL5-F1
#
_entry.id   AF-A0A0F9JUL5-F1
#
_cell.length_a   1.000
_cell.length_b   1.000
_cell.length_c   1.000
_cell.angle_alpha   90.00
_cell.angle_beta   90.00
_cell.angle_gamma   90.00
#
_symmetry.space_group_name_H-M   'P 1'
#
loop_
_entity.id
_entity.type
_entity.pdbx_description
1 polymer ?
#
loop_
_entity_poly.entity_id
_entity_poly.type
_entity_poly.pdbx_seq_one_letter_code
_entity_poly.pdbx_strand_id
1 'polypeptide(L)'
;MCEQTQYKTSNSQIDKCIREEIKEFNKAIKLIEEYLLEPITTVASCCGHGKYPKTMVIRTRDRSSEEPPFYHEHFSGEHIMRTRNFYRKDARGVYYIPEVKNETSERNSDY
;
A
#
# COMPACT_ATOMS: atom_id res chain seq x y z
N MET A 1 -0.16 -16.48 10.29
CA MET A 1 -0.92 -15.96 9.13
C MET A 1 -1.48 -14.62 9.53
N CYS A 2 -1.62 -13.61 8.67
CA CYS A 2 -2.51 -12.48 9.00
C CYS A 2 -3.94 -12.96 8.95
N GLU A 3 -4.28 -13.73 9.99
CA GLU A 3 -5.63 -13.93 10.44
C GLU A 3 -6.27 -12.57 10.52
N GLN A 4 -7.49 -12.46 9.97
CA GLN A 4 -8.32 -11.30 10.16
C GLN A 4 -8.37 -11.02 11.64
N THR A 5 -7.57 -10.06 12.03
CA THR A 5 -7.71 -9.51 13.33
C THR A 5 -9.03 -8.77 13.28
N GLN A 6 -9.92 -9.12 14.19
CA GLN A 6 -11.28 -8.59 14.29
C GLN A 6 -11.25 -7.12 14.73
N TYR A 7 -10.51 -6.27 14.03
CA TYR A 7 -10.21 -4.93 14.49
C TYR A 7 -11.27 -3.95 13.98
N LYS A 8 -12.26 -3.71 14.84
CA LYS A 8 -13.04 -2.47 14.80
C LYS A 8 -12.10 -1.32 15.21
N THR A 9 -12.02 -0.29 14.36
CA THR A 9 -11.48 1.07 14.57
C THR A 9 -10.03 1.41 14.09
N SER A 10 -10.02 2.39 13.17
CA SER A 10 -9.04 3.38 12.65
C SER A 10 -7.52 3.14 12.55
N ASN A 11 -6.87 2.28 13.33
CA ASN A 11 -5.39 2.11 13.28
C ASN A 11 -4.92 0.71 12.87
N SER A 12 -5.86 -0.15 12.46
CA SER A 12 -5.69 -1.59 12.28
C SER A 12 -5.49 -2.07 10.84
N GLN A 13 -5.46 -1.16 9.86
CA GLN A 13 -5.28 -1.48 8.45
C GLN A 13 -3.82 -1.74 8.05
N ILE A 14 -2.88 -1.52 8.97
CA ILE A 14 -1.47 -1.80 8.76
C ILE A 14 -1.16 -3.20 9.29
N ASP A 15 -0.85 -4.09 8.35
CA ASP A 15 -0.42 -5.45 8.64
C ASP A 15 0.79 -5.42 9.59
N LYS A 16 0.74 -6.21 10.67
CA LYS A 16 1.81 -6.29 11.68
C LYS A 16 3.16 -6.58 11.04
N CYS A 17 3.18 -7.35 9.96
CA CYS A 17 4.39 -7.77 9.27
C CYS A 17 5.16 -6.63 8.60
N ILE A 18 4.52 -5.48 8.36
CA ILE A 18 5.14 -4.31 7.69
C ILE A 18 4.99 -3.02 8.51
N ARG A 19 4.59 -3.14 9.78
CA ARG A 19 4.34 -1.99 10.64
C ARG A 19 5.59 -1.16 10.86
N GLU A 20 6.73 -1.79 11.13
CA GLU A 20 7.99 -1.06 11.34
C GLU A 20 8.45 -0.39 10.04
N GLU A 21 8.29 -1.05 8.88
CA GLU A 21 8.58 -0.43 7.58
C GLU A 21 7.72 0.82 7.33
N ILE A 22 6.42 0.75 7.61
CA ILE A 22 5.51 1.91 7.46
C ILE A 22 5.81 3.00 8.48
N LYS A 23 6.24 2.63 9.67
CA LYS A 23 6.63 3.59 10.71
C LYS A 23 7.88 4.37 10.30
N GLU A 24 8.91 3.68 9.79
CA GLU A 24 10.11 4.33 9.27
C GLU A 24 9.79 5.17 8.02
N PHE A 25 8.94 4.66 7.12
CA PHE A 25 8.46 5.42 5.95
C PHE A 25 7.74 6.70 6.38
N ASN A 26 6.75 6.61 7.26
CA ASN A 26 6.00 7.77 7.74
C ASN A 26 6.90 8.76 8.52
N LYS A 27 7.92 8.26 9.23
CA LYS A 27 8.92 9.11 9.89
C LYS A 27 9.77 9.86 8.86
N ALA A 28 10.22 9.20 7.80
CA ALA A 28 10.94 9.84 6.70
C ALA A 28 10.08 10.91 6.01
N ILE A 29 8.81 10.61 5.70
CA ILE A 29 7.86 11.59 5.14
C ILE A 29 7.75 12.83 6.03
N LYS A 30 7.62 12.66 7.35
CA LYS A 30 7.55 13.81 8.29
C LYS A 30 8.80 14.68 8.28
N LEU A 31 9.98 14.10 8.07
CA LEU A 31 11.23 14.86 8.00
C LEU A 31 11.31 15.73 6.75
N ILE A 32 10.62 15.35 5.68
CA ILE A 32 10.64 16.07 4.41
C ILE A 32 9.33 16.82 4.13
N GLU A 33 8.34 16.75 5.03
CA GLU A 33 6.97 17.23 4.81
C GLU A 33 6.93 18.72 4.42
N GLU A 34 7.81 19.55 4.98
CA GLU A 34 7.89 20.98 4.65
C GLU A 34 8.37 21.27 3.22
N TYR A 35 9.04 20.31 2.58
CA TYR A 35 9.53 20.40 1.20
C TYR A 35 8.60 19.69 0.20
N LEU A 36 7.59 18.96 0.68
CA LEU A 36 6.63 18.28 -0.18
C LEU A 36 5.55 19.24 -0.67
N LEU A 37 5.35 19.29 -1.99
CA LEU A 37 4.23 20.01 -2.60
C LEU A 37 2.87 19.42 -2.17
N GLU A 38 2.84 18.11 -1.94
CA GLU A 38 1.63 17.38 -1.57
C GLU A 38 1.86 16.50 -0.34
N PRO A 39 0.98 16.54 0.67
CA PRO A 39 1.04 15.61 1.80
C PRO A 39 0.88 14.17 1.34
N ILE A 40 1.83 13.33 1.73
CA ILE A 40 1.80 11.88 1.49
C ILE A 40 1.19 11.18 2.72
N THR A 41 0.18 10.34 2.51
CA THR A 41 -0.43 9.53 3.58
C THR A 41 -0.51 8.06 3.19
N THR A 42 0.01 7.15 4.00
CA THR A 42 -0.20 5.71 3.82
C THR A 42 -1.65 5.33 4.15
N VAL A 43 -2.36 4.70 3.20
CA VAL A 43 -3.80 4.36 3.34
C VAL A 43 -4.11 2.87 3.35
N ALA A 44 -3.24 2.04 2.77
CA ALA A 44 -3.36 0.59 2.81
C ALA A 44 -1.98 -0.04 2.67
N SER A 45 -1.82 -1.26 3.18
CA SER A 45 -0.55 -1.96 3.12
C SER A 45 -0.69 -3.47 3.36
N CYS A 46 0.09 -4.30 2.66
CA CYS A 46 0.10 -5.75 2.84
C CYS A 46 1.52 -6.29 2.68
N CYS A 47 1.92 -7.21 3.56
CA CYS A 47 3.23 -7.88 3.41
C CYS A 47 3.25 -8.94 2.28
N GLY A 48 2.08 -9.26 1.69
CA GLY A 48 1.95 -10.23 0.61
C GLY A 48 2.04 -11.71 1.04
N HIS A 49 2.50 -11.98 2.27
CA HIS A 49 2.58 -13.32 2.88
C HIS A 49 3.28 -14.38 2.01
N GLY A 50 4.26 -13.97 1.19
CA GLY A 50 4.97 -14.86 0.28
C GLY A 50 4.14 -15.38 -0.91
N LYS A 51 2.88 -14.93 -1.07
CA LYS A 51 2.01 -15.29 -2.20
C LYS A 51 1.78 -14.13 -3.17
N TYR A 52 1.63 -12.93 -2.63
CA TYR A 52 1.42 -11.69 -3.39
C TYR A 52 2.59 -10.74 -3.17
N PRO A 53 2.76 -9.71 -4.01
CA PRO A 53 3.77 -8.69 -3.77
C PRO A 53 3.54 -8.02 -2.43
N LYS A 54 4.61 -7.54 -1.83
CA LYS A 54 4.48 -6.53 -0.76
C LYS A 54 3.87 -5.27 -1.38
N THR A 55 2.96 -4.64 -0.66
CA THR A 55 2.22 -3.46 -1.15
C THR A 55 2.13 -2.40 -0.08
N MET A 56 2.28 -1.14 -0.48
CA MET A 56 2.00 0.03 0.35
C MET A 56 1.33 1.08 -0.52
N VAL A 57 0.03 1.27 -0.31
CA VAL A 57 -0.74 2.29 -1.01
C VAL A 57 -0.60 3.59 -0.26
N ILE A 58 -0.13 4.60 -0.98
CA ILE A 58 -0.04 5.95 -0.46
C ILE A 58 -0.94 6.88 -1.26
N ARG A 59 -1.45 7.89 -0.56
CA ARG A 59 -2.36 8.90 -1.06
C ARG A 59 -1.63 10.22 -1.08
N THR A 60 -1.64 10.90 -2.22
CA THR A 60 -1.26 12.31 -2.32
C THR A 60 -2.47 13.15 -2.67
N ARG A 61 -2.49 14.37 -2.16
CA ARG A 61 -3.55 15.33 -2.46
C ARG A 61 -2.94 16.72 -2.46
N ASP A 62 -3.06 17.41 -3.57
CA ASP A 62 -2.80 18.84 -3.61
C ASP A 62 -3.76 19.57 -2.64
N ARG A 63 -3.19 20.29 -1.67
CA ARG A 63 -3.94 21.04 -0.66
C ARG A 63 -4.79 22.16 -1.28
N SER A 64 -4.44 22.61 -2.48
CA SER A 64 -5.11 23.69 -3.20
C SER A 64 -6.11 23.23 -4.25
N SER A 65 -6.19 21.91 -4.52
CA SER A 65 -7.01 21.36 -5.60
C SER A 65 -8.32 20.71 -5.11
N GLU A 66 -9.38 20.93 -5.88
CA GLU A 66 -10.65 20.20 -5.74
C GLU A 66 -10.62 18.81 -6.40
N GLU A 67 -9.53 18.50 -7.12
CA GLU A 67 -9.34 17.20 -7.75
C GLU A 67 -9.31 16.06 -6.72
N PRO A 68 -9.76 14.84 -7.11
CA PRO A 68 -9.70 13.68 -6.24
C PRO A 68 -8.25 13.34 -5.90
N PRO A 69 -8.00 12.76 -4.71
CA PRO A 69 -6.67 12.35 -4.32
C PRO A 69 -6.12 11.25 -5.24
N PHE A 70 -4.81 11.30 -5.48
CA PHE A 70 -4.10 10.28 -6.24
C PHE A 70 -3.65 9.16 -5.32
N TYR A 71 -3.80 7.91 -5.78
CA TYR A 71 -3.40 6.72 -5.03
C TYR A 71 -2.37 5.94 -5.83
N HIS A 72 -1.23 5.66 -5.24
CA HIS A 72 -0.20 4.88 -5.88
C HIS A 72 0.36 3.81 -4.96
N GLU A 73 0.81 2.71 -5.55
CA GLU A 73 1.53 1.68 -4.83
C GLU A 73 3.02 2.01 -4.81
N HIS A 74 3.57 2.17 -3.61
CA HIS A 74 4.91 2.68 -3.39
C HIS A 74 6.01 1.80 -3.98
N PHE A 75 5.89 0.46 -3.94
CA PHE A 75 6.96 -0.43 -4.36
C PHE A 75 7.04 -0.62 -5.88
N SER A 76 5.90 -0.65 -6.56
CA SER A 76 5.79 -0.82 -8.02
C SER A 76 5.64 0.49 -8.77
N GLY A 77 5.28 1.58 -8.09
CA GLY A 77 4.95 2.87 -8.73
C GLY A 77 3.62 2.86 -9.48
N GLU A 78 2.86 1.76 -9.40
CA GLU A 78 1.60 1.60 -10.14
C GLU A 78 0.51 2.53 -9.58
N HIS A 79 -0.23 3.15 -10.51
CA HIS A 79 -1.37 4.00 -10.16
C HIS A 79 -2.60 3.14 -9.84
N ILE A 80 -3.21 3.38 -8.68
CA ILE A 80 -4.41 2.66 -8.23
C ILE A 80 -5.64 3.55 -8.47
N MET A 81 -6.43 3.21 -9.50
CA MET A 81 -7.61 4.01 -9.87
C MET A 81 -8.72 4.02 -8.81
N ARG A 82 -8.78 3.02 -7.93
CA ARG A 82 -9.83 2.95 -6.90
C ARG A 82 -9.45 3.75 -5.66
N THR A 83 -10.45 4.36 -5.04
CA THR A 83 -10.26 5.23 -3.86
C THR A 83 -10.64 4.56 -2.53
N ARG A 84 -11.23 3.37 -2.58
CA ARG A 84 -11.70 2.61 -1.41
C ARG A 84 -11.57 1.10 -1.62
N ASN A 85 -11.62 0.36 -0.51
CA ASN A 85 -11.61 -1.12 -0.49
C ASN A 85 -10.42 -1.71 -1.25
N PHE A 86 -9.20 -1.29 -0.91
CA PHE A 86 -7.95 -1.71 -1.56
C PHE A 86 -7.63 -3.20 -1.44
N TYR A 87 -8.32 -3.96 -0.61
CA TYR A 87 -8.04 -5.38 -0.46
C TYR A 87 -9.10 -6.24 -1.15
N ARG A 88 -8.66 -7.31 -1.80
CA ARG A 88 -9.49 -8.44 -2.20
C ARG A 88 -9.02 -9.68 -1.44
N LYS A 89 -9.96 -10.54 -1.09
CA LYS A 89 -9.69 -11.84 -0.45
C LYS A 89 -9.65 -12.91 -1.53
N ASP A 90 -8.62 -13.74 -1.54
CA ASP A 90 -8.53 -14.87 -2.44
C ASP A 90 -9.34 -16.09 -1.92
N ALA A 91 -9.39 -17.17 -2.72
CA ALA A 91 -10.09 -18.40 -2.36
C ALA A 91 -9.54 -19.12 -1.10
N ARG A 92 -8.29 -18.82 -0.69
CA ARG A 92 -7.64 -19.36 0.52
C ARG A 92 -7.78 -18.42 1.72
N GLY A 93 -8.40 -17.26 1.53
CA GLY A 93 -8.64 -16.27 2.55
C GLY A 93 -7.53 -15.23 2.75
N VAL A 94 -6.55 -15.16 1.84
CA VAL A 94 -5.45 -14.17 1.89
C VAL A 94 -5.90 -12.87 1.23
N TYR A 95 -5.61 -11.74 1.89
CA TYR A 95 -5.91 -10.41 1.36
C TYR A 95 -4.75 -9.85 0.52
N TYR A 96 -5.07 -9.27 -0.64
CA TYR A 96 -4.11 -8.69 -1.57
C TYR A 96 -4.69 -7.49 -2.33
N ILE A 97 -3.81 -6.70 -2.95
CA ILE A 97 -4.19 -5.54 -3.79
C ILE A 97 -4.09 -5.99 -5.26
N PRO A 98 -5.20 -6.27 -5.95
CA PRO A 98 -5.22 -6.82 -7.31
C PRO A 98 -4.51 -6.00 -8.39
N GLU A 99 -4.42 -4.67 -8.24
CA GLU A 99 -3.75 -3.82 -9.22
C GLU A 99 -2.23 -4.00 -9.21
N VAL A 100 -1.68 -4.58 -8.13
CA VAL A 100 -0.25 -4.82 -8.00
C VAL A 100 0.08 -6.15 -8.64
N LYS A 101 0.69 -6.09 -9.82
CA LYS A 101 1.10 -7.28 -10.56
C LYS A 101 2.28 -7.94 -9.85
N ASN A 102 2.22 -9.27 -9.72
CA ASN A 102 3.40 -10.06 -9.41
C ASN A 102 4.34 -9.98 -10.62
N GLU A 103 5.49 -9.31 -10.50
CA GLU A 103 6.56 -9.42 -11.49
C GLU A 103 7.17 -10.83 -11.56
N THR A 104 6.81 -11.73 -10.64
CA THR A 104 7.30 -13.11 -10.57
C THR A 104 6.57 -14.06 -11.53
N SER A 105 6.55 -13.72 -12.82
CA SER A 105 6.28 -14.74 -13.86
C SER A 105 7.14 -14.70 -15.12
N GLU A 106 8.08 -13.77 -15.31
CA GLU A 106 8.96 -13.77 -16.52
C GLU A 106 10.39 -13.26 -16.28
N ARG A 107 11.08 -13.77 -15.25
CA ARG A 107 12.57 -13.76 -15.22
C ARG A 107 13.10 -15.18 -15.15
N ASN A 108 12.75 -15.98 -16.16
CA ASN A 108 13.39 -17.24 -16.51
C ASN A 108 13.20 -17.47 -18.02
N SER A 109 13.95 -16.71 -18.83
CA SER A 109 14.48 -17.22 -20.10
C SER A 109 15.61 -16.31 -20.54
N ASP A 110 16.79 -16.90 -20.64
CA ASP A 110 17.92 -16.49 -21.47
C ASP A 110 18.65 -15.22 -21.04
N TYR A 111 19.73 -15.40 -20.26
CA TYR A 111 21.11 -15.11 -20.66
C TYR A 111 22.11 -15.83 -19.74
#